data_AF-A0A961E8M2-F1
#
_entry.id   AF-A0A961E8M2-F1
#
_cell.length_a   1.000
_cell.length_b   1.000
_cell.length_c   1.000
_cell.angle_alpha   90.00
_cell.angle_beta   90.00
_cell.angle_gamma   90.00
#
_symmetry.space_group_name_H-M   'P 1'
#
loop_
_entity.id
_entity.type
_entity.pdbx_description
1 polymer ?
#
loop_
_entity_poly.entity_id
_entity_poly.type
_entity_poly.pdbx_seq_one_letter_code
_entity_poly.pdbx_strand_id
1 'polypeptide(L)'
;MHQPDGHPRPETTGSVRCTHRTELERLATLDAATIDIALRDPRAMYPLISNAVDQYLDLDDQADAAFAAGDNDEAMYLHQEAAAWRATVTALKRLEIHGRTTECAPHADTPAHVSRAGIA
;
A
#
# COMPACT_ATOMS: atom_id res chain seq x y z
N MET A 1 29.71 -24.27 19.22
CA MET A 1 29.14 -24.02 17.88
C MET A 1 28.16 -22.86 18.01
N HIS A 2 28.52 -21.68 17.52
CA HIS A 2 27.68 -20.48 17.53
C HIS A 2 26.53 -20.64 16.52
N GLN A 3 25.29 -20.43 16.95
CA GLN A 3 24.21 -20.06 16.03
C GLN A 3 24.26 -18.53 15.87
N PRO A 4 24.26 -18.00 14.64
CA PRO A 4 24.17 -16.56 14.43
C PRO A 4 22.73 -16.10 14.58
N ASP A 5 22.53 -15.06 15.40
CA ASP A 5 21.29 -14.32 15.54
C ASP A 5 20.75 -13.89 14.17
N GLY A 6 19.54 -14.34 13.85
CA GLY A 6 18.80 -13.93 12.66
C GLY A 6 18.33 -12.49 12.79
N HIS A 7 19.19 -11.53 12.42
CA HIS A 7 18.73 -10.18 12.09
C HIS A 7 17.73 -10.25 10.92
N PRO A 8 16.56 -9.61 11.00
CA PRO A 8 15.71 -9.44 9.82
C PRO A 8 16.49 -8.61 8.79
N ARG A 9 16.79 -9.22 7.64
CA ARG A 9 17.49 -8.57 6.54
C ARG A 9 16.70 -7.32 6.08
N PRO A 10 17.29 -6.11 6.12
CA PRO A 10 16.61 -4.87 5.73
C PRO A 10 16.35 -4.75 4.21
N GLU A 11 16.89 -5.65 3.39
CA GLU A 11 16.72 -5.63 1.93
C GLU A 11 15.29 -5.94 1.46
N THR A 12 14.45 -6.55 2.30
CA THR A 12 13.05 -6.88 1.96
C THR A 12 12.16 -5.63 1.89
N THR A 13 12.32 -4.67 2.81
CA THR A 13 11.44 -3.49 2.88
C THR A 13 11.68 -2.52 1.73
N GLY A 14 12.94 -2.37 1.27
CA GLY A 14 13.28 -1.56 0.10
C GLY A 14 12.71 -2.14 -1.20
N SER A 15 12.78 -3.47 -1.35
CA SER A 15 12.23 -4.18 -2.51
C SER A 15 10.69 -4.07 -2.60
N VAL A 16 10.00 -4.16 -1.47
CA VAL A 16 8.53 -4.03 -1.40
C VAL A 16 8.07 -2.61 -1.75
N ARG A 17 8.74 -1.56 -1.25
CA ARG A 17 8.41 -0.16 -1.60
C ARG A 17 8.62 0.13 -3.09
N CYS A 18 9.68 -0.39 -3.69
CA CYS A 18 9.92 -0.24 -5.14
C CYS A 18 8.84 -0.95 -5.97
N THR A 19 8.38 -2.12 -5.51
CA THR A 19 7.30 -2.88 -6.16
C THR A 19 5.98 -2.09 -6.12
N HIS A 20 5.59 -1.57 -4.95
CA HIS A 20 4.38 -0.75 -4.83
C HIS A 20 4.46 0.57 -5.61
N ARG A 21 5.64 1.21 -5.65
CA ARG A 21 5.84 2.40 -6.51
C ARG A 21 5.55 2.06 -7.97
N THR A 22 6.17 0.99 -8.48
CA THR A 22 6.02 0.57 -9.88
C THR A 22 4.57 0.19 -10.20
N GLU A 23 3.88 -0.47 -9.26
CA GLU A 23 2.46 -0.82 -9.40
C GLU A 23 1.60 0.44 -9.53
N LEU A 24 1.78 1.43 -8.66
CA LEU A 24 1.02 2.69 -8.68
C LEU A 24 1.32 3.54 -9.92
N GLU A 25 2.59 3.65 -10.32
CA GLU A 25 2.98 4.41 -11.52
C GLU A 25 2.36 3.83 -12.80
N ARG A 26 2.22 2.50 -12.89
CA ARG A 26 1.59 1.83 -14.05
C ARG A 26 0.10 2.06 -14.16
N LEU A 27 -0.58 2.36 -13.06
CA LEU A 27 -2.01 2.66 -13.06
C LEU A 27 -2.32 4.07 -13.56
N ALA A 28 -1.34 4.99 -13.52
CA ALA A 28 -1.42 6.35 -14.05
C ALA A 28 -2.59 7.21 -13.49
N THR A 29 -3.13 6.85 -12.33
CA THR A 29 -4.20 7.57 -11.63
C THR A 29 -3.69 8.62 -10.64
N LEU A 30 -2.49 8.39 -10.08
CA LEU A 30 -1.84 9.27 -9.12
C LEU A 30 -0.60 9.89 -9.75
N ASP A 31 -0.33 11.15 -9.42
CA ASP A 31 0.94 11.78 -9.78
C ASP A 31 2.11 11.26 -8.92
N ALA A 32 3.33 11.50 -9.40
CA ALA A 32 4.54 11.04 -8.74
C ALA A 32 4.70 11.60 -7.31
N ALA A 33 4.24 12.83 -7.05
CA ALA A 33 4.34 13.44 -5.72
C ALA A 33 3.41 12.75 -4.72
N THR A 34 2.21 12.39 -5.16
CA THR A 34 1.19 11.67 -4.38
C THR A 34 1.64 10.24 -4.10
N ILE A 35 2.23 9.56 -5.09
CA ILE A 35 2.85 8.24 -4.88
C ILE A 35 3.98 8.32 -3.85
N ASP A 36 4.79 9.38 -3.89
CA ASP A 36 5.87 9.58 -2.91
C ASP A 36 5.35 9.83 -1.50
N ILE A 37 4.25 10.57 -1.35
CA ILE A 37 3.55 10.75 -0.06
C ILE A 37 3.02 9.39 0.42
N ALA A 38 2.37 8.64 -0.47
CA ALA A 38 1.79 7.35 -0.14
C ALA A 38 2.84 6.35 0.42
N LEU A 39 4.06 6.39 -0.13
CA LEU A 39 5.14 5.48 0.27
C LEU A 39 5.87 5.91 1.56
N ARG A 40 5.73 7.17 1.98
CA ARG A 40 6.50 7.76 3.08
C ARG A 40 5.66 8.03 4.33
N ASP A 41 4.39 8.38 4.18
CA ASP A 41 3.53 8.79 5.29
C ASP A 41 2.31 7.86 5.44
N PRO A 42 2.31 6.94 6.43
CA PRO A 42 1.17 6.10 6.72
C PRO A 42 -0.12 6.89 7.04
N ARG A 43 -0.01 8.13 7.54
CA ARG A 43 -1.18 8.96 7.88
C ARG A 43 -1.90 9.47 6.64
N ALA A 44 -1.21 9.52 5.49
CA ALA A 44 -1.81 9.90 4.22
C ALA A 44 -2.67 8.78 3.60
N MET A 45 -2.58 7.53 4.09
CA MET A 45 -3.28 6.39 3.51
C MET A 45 -4.79 6.55 3.50
N TYR A 46 -5.39 6.92 4.63
CA TYR A 46 -6.85 7.05 4.69
C TYR A 46 -7.39 8.14 3.74
N PRO A 47 -6.86 9.38 3.74
CA PRO A 47 -7.28 10.40 2.77
C PRO A 47 -7.10 9.98 1.31
N LEU A 48 -5.97 9.34 0.98
CA LEU A 48 -5.69 8.90 -0.40
C LEU A 48 -6.62 7.77 -0.86
N ILE A 49 -6.88 6.80 0.03
CA ILE A 49 -7.82 5.72 -0.25
C ILE A 49 -9.24 6.28 -0.38
N SER A 50 -9.66 7.20 0.49
CA SER A 50 -10.97 7.83 0.41
C SER A 50 -11.14 8.58 -0.91
N ASN A 51 -10.18 9.44 -1.27
CA ASN A 51 -10.22 10.17 -2.54
C ASN A 51 -10.28 9.22 -3.74
N ALA A 52 -9.44 8.17 -3.77
CA ALA A 52 -9.48 7.20 -4.85
C ALA A 52 -10.79 6.40 -4.89
N VAL A 53 -11.47 6.23 -3.75
CA VAL A 53 -12.81 5.64 -3.68
C VAL A 53 -13.84 6.57 -4.31
N ASP A 54 -13.83 7.84 -3.93
CA ASP A 54 -14.74 8.86 -4.47
C ASP A 54 -14.58 8.96 -6.00
N GLN A 55 -13.33 9.02 -6.49
CA GLN A 55 -13.06 9.07 -7.93
C GLN A 55 -13.62 7.86 -8.70
N TYR A 56 -13.48 6.63 -8.19
CA TYR A 56 -14.03 5.48 -8.93
C TYR A 56 -15.56 5.47 -8.91
N LEU A 57 -16.19 5.88 -7.81
CA LEU A 57 -17.65 5.91 -7.71
C LEU A 57 -18.24 6.96 -8.65
N ASP A 58 -17.66 8.17 -8.65
CA ASP A 58 -18.08 9.25 -9.53
C ASP A 58 -17.94 8.88 -11.01
N LEU A 59 -16.89 8.14 -11.38
CA LEU A 59 -16.69 7.68 -12.76
C LEU A 59 -17.66 6.56 -13.16
N ASP A 60 -18.00 5.65 -12.25
CA ASP A 60 -18.97 4.58 -12.52
C ASP A 60 -20.37 5.17 -12.72
N ASP A 61 -20.76 6.14 -11.89
CA ASP A 61 -22.02 6.87 -12.03
C ASP A 61 -22.08 7.66 -13.36
N GLN A 62 -20.96 8.26 -13.78
CA GLN A 62 -20.86 8.95 -15.07
C GLN A 62 -20.93 7.96 -16.24
N ALA A 63 -20.31 6.78 -16.12
CA ALA A 63 -20.35 5.74 -17.15
C ALA A 63 -21.78 5.24 -17.37
N ASP A 64 -22.52 4.98 -16.28
CA ASP A 64 -23.93 4.59 -16.32
C ASP A 64 -24.79 5.68 -16.99
N ALA A 65 -24.53 6.95 -16.68
CA ALA A 65 -25.23 8.07 -17.31
C ALA A 65 -24.93 8.18 -18.82
N ALA A 66 -23.67 8.01 -19.23
CA ALA A 66 -23.27 8.01 -20.64
C ALA A 66 -23.90 6.83 -21.40
N PHE A 67 -23.93 5.64 -20.80
CA PHE A 67 -24.59 4.47 -21.37
C PHE A 67 -26.09 4.71 -21.55
N ALA A 68 -26.77 5.27 -20.54
CA ALA A 68 -28.19 5.61 -20.61
C ALA A 68 -28.49 6.69 -21.67
N ALA A 69 -27.54 7.59 -21.95
CA ALA A 69 -27.61 8.58 -23.02
C ALA A 69 -27.31 8.00 -24.42
N GLY A 70 -26.86 6.74 -24.51
CA GLY A 70 -26.50 6.07 -25.75
C GLY A 70 -25.06 6.35 -26.22
N ASP A 71 -24.24 7.02 -25.40
CA ASP A 71 -22.83 7.29 -25.69
C ASP A 71 -21.95 6.13 -25.19
N ASN A 72 -21.93 5.05 -25.97
CA ASN A 72 -21.26 3.81 -25.58
C ASN A 72 -19.73 3.95 -25.53
N ASP A 73 -19.13 4.80 -26.36
CA ASP A 73 -17.69 5.00 -26.38
C ASP A 73 -17.24 5.74 -25.12
N GLU A 74 -17.97 6.79 -24.72
CA GLU A 74 -17.71 7.52 -23.48
C GLU A 74 -17.96 6.63 -22.25
N ALA A 75 -19.05 5.86 -22.22
CA ALA A 75 -19.31 4.92 -21.13
C ALA A 75 -18.17 3.89 -20.98
N MET A 76 -17.66 3.37 -22.10
CA MET A 76 -16.55 2.41 -22.08
C MET A 76 -15.24 3.06 -21.61
N TYR A 77 -14.97 4.30 -22.00
CA TYR A 77 -13.82 5.06 -21.51
C TYR A 77 -13.91 5.30 -19.99
N LEU A 78 -15.05 5.81 -19.51
CA LEU A 78 -15.28 6.08 -18.09
C LEU A 78 -15.18 4.81 -17.23
N HIS A 79 -15.70 3.67 -17.70
CA HIS A 79 -15.52 2.40 -16.99
C HIS A 79 -14.06 1.94 -16.91
N GLN A 80 -13.24 2.21 -17.94
CA GLN A 80 -11.81 1.90 -17.89
C GLN A 80 -11.10 2.77 -16.84
N GLU A 81 -11.43 4.06 -16.80
CA GLU A 81 -10.90 4.98 -15.79
C GLU A 81 -11.35 4.55 -14.38
N ALA A 82 -12.63 4.22 -14.18
CA ALA A 82 -13.14 3.72 -12.90
C ALA A 82 -12.41 2.43 -12.47
N ALA A 83 -12.15 1.52 -13.41
CA ALA A 83 -11.39 0.30 -13.13
C ALA A 83 -9.95 0.59 -12.71
N ALA A 84 -9.28 1.58 -13.32
CA ALA A 84 -7.93 2.00 -12.92
C ALA A 84 -7.93 2.61 -11.51
N TRP A 85 -8.92 3.44 -11.16
CA TRP A 85 -9.08 3.98 -9.81
C TRP A 85 -9.37 2.90 -8.77
N ARG A 86 -10.21 1.92 -9.10
CA ARG A 86 -10.47 0.76 -8.22
C ARG A 86 -9.22 -0.10 -8.00
N ALA A 87 -8.39 -0.29 -9.03
CA ALA A 87 -7.10 -0.96 -8.89
C ALA A 87 -6.14 -0.14 -7.99
N THR A 88 -6.19 1.19 -8.09
CA THR A 88 -5.41 2.11 -7.25
C THR A 88 -5.79 1.97 -5.77
N VAL A 89 -7.09 1.96 -5.45
CA VAL A 89 -7.59 1.69 -4.09
C VAL A 89 -7.05 0.36 -3.57
N THR A 90 -7.04 -0.67 -4.41
CA THR A 90 -6.53 -2.00 -4.03
C THR A 90 -5.03 -1.97 -3.73
N ALA A 91 -4.24 -1.28 -4.57
CA ALA A 91 -2.80 -1.12 -4.35
C ALA A 91 -2.50 -0.34 -3.07
N LEU A 92 -3.20 0.77 -2.81
CA LEU A 92 -3.04 1.58 -1.60
C LEU A 92 -3.41 0.80 -0.33
N LYS A 93 -4.50 0.01 -0.35
CA LYS A 93 -4.86 -0.87 0.78
C LYS A 93 -3.81 -1.93 1.06
N ARG A 94 -3.23 -2.52 0.00
CA ARG A 94 -2.11 -3.46 0.17
C ARG A 94 -0.91 -2.76 0.81
N LEU A 95 -0.53 -1.58 0.32
CA LEU A 95 0.58 -0.80 0.88
C LEU A 95 0.34 -0.47 2.37
N GLU A 96 -0.86 -0.04 2.73
CA GLU A 96 -1.25 0.28 4.11
C GLU A 96 -1.13 -0.93 5.04
N ILE A 97 -1.58 -2.11 4.60
CA ILE A 97 -1.45 -3.37 5.36
C ILE A 97 0.03 -3.71 5.59
N HIS A 98 0.86 -3.63 4.54
CA HIS A 98 2.29 -3.93 4.66
C HIS A 98 3.02 -2.94 5.58
N GLY A 99 2.68 -1.64 5.52
CA GLY A 99 3.22 -0.63 6.43
C GLY A 99 2.94 -0.96 7.90
N ARG A 100 1.69 -1.32 8.23
CA ARG A 100 1.30 -1.71 9.60
C ARG A 100 2.02 -2.96 10.10
N THR A 101 2.26 -3.96 9.23
CA THR A 101 2.97 -5.19 9.64
C THR A 101 4.43 -4.91 10.01
N THR A 102 5.08 -3.92 9.41
CA THR A 102 6.46 -3.56 9.75
C THR A 102 6.61 -2.81 11.07
N GLU A 103 5.60 -2.07 11.53
CA GLU A 103 5.61 -1.37 12.82
C GLU A 103 5.28 -2.28 14.01
N CYS A 104 4.56 -3.38 13.77
CA CYS A 104 4.03 -4.25 14.84
C CYS A 104 4.94 -5.43 15.20
N ALA A 105 6.18 -5.50 14.67
CA ALA A 105 7.16 -6.47 15.14
C ALA A 105 7.66 -6.03 16.53
N PRO A 106 7.25 -6.68 17.63
CA PRO A 106 7.78 -6.33 18.94
C PRO A 106 9.29 -6.58 18.91
N HIS A 107 10.08 -5.54 19.23
CA HIS A 107 11.44 -5.75 19.68
C HIS A 107 11.36 -6.68 20.89
N ALA A 108 11.69 -7.96 20.69
CA ALA A 108 11.86 -8.91 21.77
C ALA A 108 13.13 -8.51 22.53
N ASP A 109 13.00 -7.48 23.37
CA ASP A 109 13.99 -7.08 24.36
C ASP A 109 14.04 -8.20 25.40
N THR A 110 14.91 -9.17 25.14
CA THR A 110 15.19 -10.27 26.06
C THR A 110 16.43 -9.84 26.87
N PRO A 111 16.30 -9.33 28.10
CA PRO A 111 17.47 -9.16 28.94
C PRO A 111 17.98 -10.55 29.32
N ALA A 112 19.25 -10.77 28.97
CA ALA A 112 19.96 -12.02 29.12
C ALA A 112 19.96 -12.56 30.55
N HIS A 113 19.83 -13.88 30.63
CA HIS A 113 20.12 -14.74 31.76
C HIS A 113 21.41 -14.31 32.49
N VAL A 114 21.33 -13.92 33.78
CA VAL A 114 22.47 -13.99 34.69
C VAL A 114 22.52 -15.42 35.23
N SER A 115 23.35 -16.25 34.59
CA SER A 115 23.80 -17.52 35.15
C SER A 115 24.58 -17.26 36.44
N ARG A 116 24.06 -17.74 37.57
CA ARG A 116 24.84 -17.88 38.80
C ARG A 116 25.13 -19.37 39.02
N ALA A 117 26.35 -19.79 38.68
CA ALA A 117 26.90 -21.10 38.99
C ALA A 117 27.92 -20.97 40.13
N GLY A 118 27.73 -21.73 41.21
CA GLY A 118 28.69 -22.00 42.32
C GLY A 118 29.11 -20.77 43.12
N ILE A 119 29.66 -20.82 44.34
CA ILE A 119 30.28 -21.87 45.14
C ILE A 119 30.44 -21.27 46.55
N ALA A 120 30.02 -21.99 47.59
CA ALA A 120 30.62 -22.12 48.94
C ALA A 120 29.63 -22.86 49.84
#